data_AF-A0A5C7JY44-F1
#
_entry.id   AF-A0A5C7JY44-F1
#
_cell.length_a   1.000
_cell.length_b   1.000
_cell.length_c   1.000
_cell.angle_alpha   90.00
_cell.angle_beta   90.00
_cell.angle_gamma   90.00
#
_symmetry.space_group_name_H-M   'P 1'
#
loop_
_entity.id
_entity.type
_entity.pdbx_description
1 polymer ?
#
loop_
_entity_poly.entity_id
_entity_poly.type
_entity_poly.pdbx_seq_one_letter_code
_entity_poly.pdbx_strand_id
1 'polypeptide(L)'
;MEKFNFKLDQKVTVWMQTPFEIEAETLEEAKQKAIEFHQNGNTSSIGWEELLDTQEFLSVEENGGEPTEELFYNGENIWHNG
;
A
#
# COMPACT_ATOMS: atom_id res chain seq x y z
N MET A 1 13.88 5.66 37.81
CA MET A 1 12.76 5.82 36.87
C MET A 1 12.64 4.53 36.08
N GLU A 2 11.41 4.05 35.91
CA GLU A 2 11.13 2.85 35.12
C GLU A 2 10.83 3.25 33.67
N LYS A 3 11.07 2.34 32.74
CA LYS A 3 10.75 2.50 31.32
C LYS A 3 9.68 1.49 30.94
N PHE A 4 8.68 1.96 30.21
CA PHE A 4 7.60 1.15 29.67
C PHE A 4 7.65 1.29 28.14
N ASN A 5 7.50 0.18 27.42
CA ASN A 5 7.54 0.16 25.96
C ASN A 5 6.12 -0.02 25.42
N PHE A 6 5.72 0.89 24.53
CA PHE A 6 4.44 0.86 23.84
C PHE A 6 4.69 0.70 22.34
N LYS A 7 3.68 0.25 21.61
CA LYS A 7 3.65 0.27 20.15
C LYS A 7 2.40 1.04 19.70
N LEU A 8 2.55 1.82 18.64
CA LEU A 8 1.45 2.42 17.91
C LEU A 8 1.44 1.77 16.53
N ASP A 9 0.38 1.06 16.23
CA ASP A 9 0.13 0.54 14.90
C ASP A 9 -0.75 1.54 14.16
N GLN A 10 -0.41 1.86 12.90
CA GLN A 10 -1.14 2.82 12.07
C GLN A 10 -1.47 2.21 10.71
N LYS A 11 -2.69 2.41 10.24
CA LYS A 11 -3.07 2.10 8.86
C LYS A 11 -2.64 3.24 7.95
N VAL A 12 -1.94 2.88 6.88
CA VAL A 12 -1.52 3.79 5.82
C VAL A 12 -2.00 3.24 4.48
N THR A 13 -2.20 4.13 3.52
CA THR A 13 -2.27 3.80 2.10
C THR A 13 -0.90 3.99 1.47
N VAL A 14 -0.59 3.19 0.46
CA VAL A 14 0.67 3.28 -0.28
C VAL A 14 0.41 2.85 -1.73
N TRP A 15 1.05 3.52 -2.69
CA TRP A 15 1.04 3.03 -4.06
C TRP A 15 1.98 1.85 -4.19
N MET A 16 1.54 0.88 -4.98
CA MET A 16 2.30 -0.32 -5.26
C MET A 16 2.55 -0.36 -6.75
N GLN A 17 3.81 -0.52 -7.16
CA GLN A 17 4.18 -0.53 -8.56
C GLN A 17 4.49 -1.94 -9.05
N THR A 18 4.08 -2.25 -10.28
CA THR A 18 4.32 -3.54 -10.94
C THR A 18 5.30 -3.31 -12.08
N PRO A 19 6.60 -3.63 -11.93
CA PRO A 19 7.58 -3.47 -13.00
C PRO A 19 7.38 -4.53 -14.09
N PHE A 20 7.29 -4.11 -15.36
CA PHE A 20 7.26 -4.99 -16.51
C PHE A 20 7.84 -4.30 -17.75
N GLU A 21 8.21 -5.09 -18.75
CA GLU A 21 8.82 -4.62 -19.99
C GLU A 21 7.98 -5.04 -21.20
N ILE A 22 7.98 -4.21 -22.25
CA ILE A 22 7.25 -4.44 -23.50
C ILE A 22 8.20 -4.23 -24.68
N GLU A 23 8.28 -5.21 -25.56
CA GLU A 23 9.04 -5.11 -26.81
C GLU A 23 8.20 -4.48 -27.94
N ALA A 24 8.72 -3.42 -28.56
CA ALA A 24 8.09 -2.71 -29.66
C ALA A 24 9.14 -1.93 -30.48
N GLU A 25 8.78 -1.55 -31.71
CA GLU A 25 9.67 -0.81 -32.61
C GLU A 25 9.68 0.70 -32.31
N THR A 26 8.60 1.20 -31.70
CA THR A 26 8.45 2.62 -31.34
C THR A 26 7.89 2.77 -29.92
N LEU A 27 8.15 3.91 -29.29
CA LEU A 27 7.60 4.23 -27.97
C LEU A 27 6.07 4.27 -27.96
N GLU A 28 5.44 4.77 -29.03
CA GLU A 28 3.98 4.84 -29.12
C GLU A 28 3.36 3.45 -29.22
N GLU A 29 3.98 2.54 -29.97
CA GLU A 29 3.58 1.13 -30.00
C GLU A 29 3.79 0.45 -28.63
N ALA A 30 4.93 0.71 -27.96
CA ALA A 30 5.21 0.16 -26.63
C ALA A 30 4.14 0.55 -25.60
N LYS A 31 3.74 1.84 -25.59
CA LYS A 31 2.67 2.34 -24.70
C LYS A 31 1.34 1.65 -24.96
N GLN A 32 0.95 1.50 -26.23
CA GLN A 32 -0.30 0.84 -26.61
C GLN A 32 -0.30 -0.64 -26.16
N LYS A 33 0.79 -1.36 -26.45
CA LYS A 33 0.97 -2.75 -26.01
C LYS A 33 0.99 -2.88 -24.49
N ALA A 34 1.58 -1.94 -23.75
CA ALA A 34 1.59 -1.95 -22.29
C ALA A 34 0.17 -1.84 -21.71
N ILE A 35 -0.66 -0.95 -22.27
CA ILE A 35 -2.06 -0.80 -21.87
C ILE A 35 -2.84 -2.08 -22.15
N GLU A 36 -2.70 -2.65 -23.35
CA GLU A 36 -3.35 -3.92 -23.72
C GLU A 36 -2.89 -5.07 -22.83
N PHE A 37 -1.59 -5.15 -22.53
CA PHE A 37 -1.01 -6.14 -21.64
C PHE A 37 -1.68 -6.09 -20.25
N HIS A 38 -1.84 -4.90 -19.69
CA HIS A 38 -2.54 -4.69 -18.42
C HIS A 38 -4.04 -5.02 -18.51
N GLN A 39 -4.75 -4.50 -19.52
CA GLN A 39 -6.19 -4.71 -19.70
C GLN A 39 -6.55 -6.19 -19.90
N ASN A 40 -5.63 -6.98 -20.47
CA ASN A 40 -5.75 -8.43 -20.60
C ASN A 40 -5.44 -9.19 -19.28
N GLY A 41 -5.16 -8.48 -18.19
CA GLY A 41 -4.88 -9.04 -16.87
C GLY A 41 -3.46 -9.60 -16.70
N ASN A 42 -2.56 -9.38 -17.67
CA ASN A 42 -1.23 -10.00 -17.62
C ASN A 42 -0.33 -9.40 -16.51
N THR A 43 -0.62 -8.19 -16.02
CA THR A 43 0.09 -7.62 -14.87
C THR A 43 -0.30 -8.28 -13.54
N SER A 44 -1.48 -8.92 -13.46
CA SER A 44 -1.98 -9.52 -12.21
C SER A 44 -1.19 -10.75 -11.75
N SER A 45 -0.41 -11.35 -12.65
CA SER A 45 0.49 -12.46 -12.34
C SER A 45 1.91 -12.01 -11.97
N ILE A 46 2.17 -10.70 -12.05
CA ILE A 46 3.47 -10.10 -11.76
C ILE A 46 3.47 -9.58 -10.31
N GLY A 47 4.61 -9.70 -9.64
CA GLY A 47 4.81 -9.12 -8.32
C GLY A 47 4.76 -7.60 -8.34
N TRP A 48 4.58 -7.04 -7.16
CA TRP A 48 4.41 -5.62 -6.90
C TRP A 48 5.32 -5.22 -5.75
N GLU A 49 5.82 -3.99 -5.79
CA GLU A 49 6.71 -3.42 -4.79
C GLU A 49 6.16 -2.09 -4.26
N GLU A 50 6.44 -1.81 -2.99
CA GLU A 50 6.00 -0.59 -2.32
C GLU A 50 6.72 0.65 -2.87
N LEU A 51 5.94 1.65 -3.25
CA LEU A 51 6.45 2.97 -3.58
C LEU A 51 6.51 3.82 -2.30
N LEU A 52 7.58 3.63 -1.53
CA LEU A 52 7.74 4.11 -0.14
C LEU A 52 7.48 5.60 0.07
N ASP A 53 7.72 6.44 -0.94
CA ASP A 53 7.52 7.90 -0.88
C ASP A 53 6.05 8.33 -1.03
N THR A 54 5.14 7.37 -1.19
CA THR A 54 3.70 7.62 -1.34
C THR A 54 2.85 7.15 -0.17
N GLN A 55 3.48 6.87 0.96
CA GLN A 55 2.75 6.48 2.17
C GLN A 55 1.95 7.67 2.71
N GLU A 56 0.64 7.47 2.89
CA GLU A 56 -0.28 8.46 3.44
C GLU A 56 -1.09 7.83 4.58
N PHE A 57 -1.41 8.61 5.61
CA PHE A 57 -2.26 8.11 6.70
C PHE A 57 -3.68 7.87 6.21
N LEU A 58 -4.24 6.70 6.54
CA LEU A 58 -5.64 6.40 6.31
C LEU A 58 -6.46 6.91 7.50
N SER A 59 -7.43 7.80 7.26
CA SER A 59 -8.34 8.25 8.31
C SER A 59 -9.40 7.19 8.65
N VAL A 60 -10.01 7.29 9.84
CA VAL A 60 -11.12 6.40 10.26
C VAL A 60 -12.30 6.49 9.29
N GLU A 61 -12.61 7.69 8.78
CA GLU A 61 -13.69 7.89 7.80
C GLU A 61 -13.40 7.15 6.49
N GLU A 62 -12.18 7.28 5.96
CA GLU A 62 -11.76 6.58 4.75
C GLU A 62 -11.66 5.06 4.95
N ASN A 63 -11.37 4.61 6.17
CA ASN A 63 -11.34 3.21 6.56
C ASN A 63 -12.73 2.65 6.93
N GLY A 64 -13.82 3.31 6.52
CA GLY A 64 -15.18 2.80 6.71
C GLY A 64 -15.67 2.82 8.16
N GLY A 65 -15.11 3.69 9.00
CA GLY A 65 -15.43 3.78 10.43
C GLY A 65 -14.62 2.84 11.32
N GLU A 66 -13.80 1.96 10.73
CA GLU A 66 -12.97 1.03 11.50
C GLU A 66 -11.67 1.72 11.98
N PRO A 67 -11.09 1.31 13.13
CA PRO A 67 -9.88 1.92 13.65
C PRO A 67 -8.70 1.93 12.67
N THR A 68 -7.94 3.03 12.70
CA THR A 68 -6.70 3.22 11.92
C THR A 68 -5.48 3.45 12.80
N GLU A 69 -5.67 3.63 14.10
CA GLU A 69 -4.61 3.71 15.10
C GLU A 69 -4.93 2.81 16.28
N GLU A 70 -3.96 2.01 16.71
CA GLU A 70 -4.08 1.11 17.85
C GLU A 70 -2.84 1.20 18.75
N LEU A 71 -3.04 1.43 20.05
CA LEU A 71 -1.97 1.46 21.04
C LEU A 71 -1.88 0.13 21.76
N PHE A 72 -0.67 -0.42 21.82
CA PHE A 72 -0.39 -1.70 22.47
C PHE A 72 0.59 -1.57 23.62
N TYR A 73 0.34 -2.33 24.68
CA TYR A 73 1.26 -2.57 25.79
C TYR A 73 1.30 -4.07 26.11
N ASN A 74 2.50 -4.68 26.10
CA ASN A 74 2.67 -6.13 26.34
C ASN A 74 1.78 -7.06 25.49
N GLY A 75 1.43 -6.65 24.28
CA GLY A 75 0.57 -7.40 23.36
C GLY A 75 -0.94 -7.21 23.59
N GLU A 76 -1.33 -6.40 24.57
CA GLU A 76 -2.72 -5.98 24.80
C GLU A 76 -2.99 -4.67 24.07
N ASN A 77 -4.06 -4.61 23.28
CA ASN A 77 -4.59 -3.36 22.75
C ASN A 77 -5.24 -2.60 23.92
N ILE A 78 -4.72 -1.42 24.23
CA ILE A 78 -5.18 -0.58 25.35
C ILE A 78 -6.00 0.62 24.89
N TRP A 79 -6.05 0.90 23.58
CA TRP A 79 -6.79 2.01 22.98
C TRP A 79 -6.83 1.91 21.45
N HIS A 80 -7.93 2.36 20.84
CA HIS A 80 -8.09 2.54 19.40
C HIS A 80 -8.91 3.81 19.09
N ASN A 81 -8.80 4.32 17.85
CA ASN A 81 -9.41 5.60 17.43
C ASN A 81 -10.81 5.49 16.75
N GLY A 82 -11.36 4.28 16.62
CA GLY A 82 -12.69 4.02 16.02
C GLY A 82 -13.69 3.45 17.03
#